data_AF-V3YY31-F1
#
_entry.id   AF-V3YY31-F1
#
_cell.length_a   1.000
_cell.length_b   1.000
_cell.length_c   1.000
_cell.angle_alpha   90.00
_cell.angle_beta   90.00
_cell.angle_gamma   90.00
#
_symmetry.space_group_name_H-M   'P 1'
#
loop_
_entity.id
_entity.type
_entity.pdbx_description
1 polymer ?
#
loop_
_entity_poly.entity_id
_entity_poly.type
_entity_poly.pdbx_seq_one_letter_code
_entity_poly.pdbx_strand_id
1 'polypeptide(L)'
;MIQSVQVRQRGAYDFESHYNDLCALQDSVPLSTVKSFLSQGVLDISGDKIRANDWKPILDTLQINKSLQFVAIRSNFVAPVEDQDVKSSVKKQKTPAIRSREITYRLCKALQECLSKSPALTCVELQGLPLRQRDLNAIVKVSYFPFNV
;
A
#
# COMPACT_ATOMS: atom_id res chain seq x y z
N MET A 1 -7.26 -2.16 -29.24
CA MET A 1 -6.39 -1.63 -28.16
C MET A 1 -7.06 -0.57 -27.25
N ILE A 2 -8.37 -0.27 -27.41
CA ILE A 2 -9.05 0.84 -26.70
C ILE A 2 -9.73 0.39 -25.38
N GLN A 3 -10.18 -0.87 -25.31
CA GLN A 3 -10.88 -1.40 -24.13
C GLN A 3 -10.00 -1.41 -22.87
N SER A 4 -8.70 -1.69 -23.01
CA SER A 4 -7.75 -1.69 -21.88
C SER A 4 -7.54 -0.30 -21.26
N VAL A 5 -7.69 0.78 -22.04
CA VAL A 5 -7.56 2.15 -21.54
C VAL A 5 -8.80 2.57 -20.76
N GLN A 6 -10.00 2.25 -21.27
CA GLN A 6 -11.26 2.57 -20.61
C GLN A 6 -11.44 1.79 -19.30
N VAL A 7 -11.03 0.51 -19.26
CA VAL A 7 -11.05 -0.31 -18.04
C VAL A 7 -10.09 0.28 -16.99
N ARG A 8 -8.89 0.71 -17.39
CA ARG A 8 -7.95 1.40 -16.48
C ARG A 8 -8.47 2.74 -15.98
N GLN A 9 -9.15 3.50 -16.84
CA GLN A 9 -9.75 4.78 -16.44
C GLN A 9 -10.91 4.59 -15.46
N ARG A 10 -11.75 3.56 -15.62
CA ARG A 10 -12.81 3.23 -14.65
C ARG A 10 -12.22 2.68 -13.35
N GLY A 11 -11.25 1.79 -13.44
CA GLY A 11 -10.55 1.22 -12.27
C GLY A 11 -9.76 2.26 -11.46
N ALA A 12 -9.39 3.39 -12.07
CA ALA A 12 -8.80 4.51 -11.35
C ALA A 12 -9.79 5.15 -10.35
N TYR A 13 -11.10 5.14 -10.63
CA TYR A 13 -12.11 5.71 -9.74
C TYR A 13 -12.81 4.66 -8.88
N ASP A 14 -12.74 3.39 -9.25
CA ASP A 14 -13.29 2.27 -8.49
C ASP A 14 -12.15 1.34 -8.02
N PHE A 15 -11.63 1.62 -6.82
CA PHE A 15 -10.54 0.84 -6.23
C PHE A 15 -10.91 -0.62 -6.04
N GLU A 16 -12.12 -0.91 -5.54
CA GLU A 16 -12.50 -2.26 -5.16
C GLU A 16 -12.59 -3.16 -6.40
N SER A 17 -13.28 -2.71 -7.44
CA SER A 17 -13.41 -3.48 -8.68
C SER A 17 -12.04 -3.75 -9.30
N HIS A 18 -11.19 -2.71 -9.39
CA HIS A 18 -9.87 -2.88 -9.99
C HIS A 18 -8.95 -3.79 -9.17
N TYR A 19 -9.03 -3.71 -7.84
CA TYR A 19 -8.31 -4.62 -6.94
C TYR A 19 -8.78 -6.07 -7.13
N ASN A 20 -10.09 -6.32 -7.25
CA ASN A 20 -10.62 -7.66 -7.50
C ASN A 20 -10.14 -8.23 -8.83
N ASP A 21 -10.16 -7.43 -9.90
CA ASP A 21 -9.69 -7.83 -11.21
C ASP A 21 -8.20 -8.20 -11.18
N LEU A 22 -7.37 -7.39 -10.53
CA LEU A 22 -5.94 -7.68 -10.38
C LEU A 22 -5.69 -8.91 -9.50
N CYS A 23 -6.51 -9.13 -8.48
CA CYS A 23 -6.41 -10.33 -7.66
C CYS A 23 -6.68 -11.59 -8.49
N ALA A 24 -7.75 -11.57 -9.29
CA ALA A 24 -8.11 -12.66 -10.20
C ALA A 24 -7.03 -12.93 -11.27
N LEU A 25 -6.44 -11.87 -11.83
CA LEU A 25 -5.36 -11.98 -12.82
C LEU A 25 -4.04 -12.53 -12.25
N GLN A 26 -3.86 -12.49 -10.93
CA GLN A 26 -2.61 -12.85 -10.26
C GLN A 26 -2.78 -14.07 -9.33
N ASP A 27 -3.89 -14.82 -9.48
CA ASP A 27 -4.23 -15.99 -8.67
C ASP A 27 -4.16 -15.70 -7.16
N SER A 28 -4.59 -14.50 -6.76
CA SER A 28 -4.63 -14.07 -5.37
C SER A 28 -6.07 -13.84 -4.91
N VAL A 29 -6.29 -13.94 -3.60
CA VAL A 29 -7.63 -13.78 -3.01
C VAL A 29 -7.78 -12.35 -2.49
N PRO A 30 -8.84 -11.61 -2.88
CA PRO A 30 -9.09 -10.27 -2.36
C PRO A 30 -9.21 -10.28 -0.84
N LEU A 31 -8.40 -9.46 -0.17
CA LEU A 31 -8.38 -9.41 1.29
C LEU A 31 -9.48 -8.49 1.82
N SER A 32 -10.27 -8.97 2.78
CA SER A 32 -11.33 -8.16 3.42
C SER A 32 -10.78 -6.89 4.08
N THR A 33 -9.57 -6.94 4.64
CA THR A 33 -8.93 -5.76 5.25
C THR A 33 -8.68 -4.64 4.24
N VAL A 34 -8.44 -4.96 2.97
CA VAL A 34 -8.24 -3.96 1.91
C VAL A 34 -9.56 -3.28 1.56
N LYS A 35 -10.68 -4.01 1.69
CA LYS A 35 -12.01 -3.55 1.29
C LYS A 35 -12.80 -2.81 2.37
N SER A 36 -12.41 -2.97 3.63
CA SER A 36 -13.24 -2.64 4.80
C SER A 36 -13.74 -1.18 4.83
N PHE A 37 -12.94 -0.23 4.34
CA PHE A 37 -13.25 1.20 4.40
C PHE A 37 -13.27 1.90 3.03
N LEU A 38 -13.23 1.13 1.93
CA LEU A 38 -13.17 1.70 0.58
C LEU A 38 -14.39 2.53 0.22
N SER A 39 -15.58 2.16 0.72
CA SER A 39 -16.81 2.93 0.52
C SER A 39 -16.77 4.33 1.14
N GLN A 40 -15.89 4.54 2.12
CA GLN A 40 -15.63 5.84 2.75
C GLN A 40 -14.47 6.60 2.07
N GLY A 41 -13.91 6.05 0.98
CA GLY A 41 -12.72 6.59 0.33
C GLY A 41 -11.44 6.36 1.14
N VAL A 42 -11.44 5.37 2.04
CA VAL A 42 -10.33 5.10 2.95
C VAL A 42 -9.72 3.74 2.66
N LEU A 43 -8.41 3.70 2.43
CA LEU A 43 -7.63 2.47 2.43
C LEU A 43 -6.86 2.40 3.75
N ASP A 44 -7.28 1.52 4.64
CA ASP A 44 -6.61 1.29 5.92
C ASP A 44 -6.24 -0.18 6.09
N ILE A 45 -4.94 -0.48 6.02
CA ILE A 45 -4.43 -1.85 6.11
C ILE A 45 -3.28 -2.01 7.11
N SER A 46 -3.33 -3.13 7.83
CA SER A 46 -2.19 -3.63 8.62
C SER A 46 -1.32 -4.51 7.74
N GLY A 47 -0.11 -4.03 7.43
CA GLY A 47 0.82 -4.69 6.52
C GLY A 47 1.41 -6.00 7.07
N ASP A 48 1.25 -6.26 8.37
CA ASP A 48 1.82 -7.44 9.03
C ASP A 48 1.16 -8.75 8.60
N LYS A 49 -0.13 -8.68 8.23
CA LYS A 49 -0.95 -9.83 7.87
C LYS A 49 -0.97 -10.12 6.37
N ILE A 50 -0.33 -9.28 5.55
CA ILE A 50 -0.36 -9.36 4.10
C ILE A 50 0.86 -10.14 3.60
N ARG A 51 0.63 -11.21 2.83
CA ARG A 51 1.71 -12.02 2.24
C ARG A 51 2.38 -11.27 1.11
N ALA A 52 3.64 -11.61 0.82
CA ALA A 52 4.44 -10.92 -0.19
C ALA A 52 3.75 -10.81 -1.57
N ASN A 53 3.11 -11.88 -2.03
CA ASN A 53 2.44 -11.90 -3.34
C ASN A 53 1.16 -11.04 -3.35
N ASP A 54 0.45 -10.98 -2.22
CA ASP A 54 -0.81 -10.23 -2.09
C ASP A 54 -0.57 -8.70 -2.09
N TRP A 55 0.68 -8.24 -1.92
CA TRP A 55 1.03 -6.82 -2.07
C TRP A 55 0.94 -6.34 -3.50
N LYS A 56 1.26 -7.17 -4.50
CA LYS A 56 1.29 -6.73 -5.90
C LYS A 56 -0.06 -6.14 -6.37
N PRO A 57 -1.22 -6.80 -6.20
CA PRO A 57 -2.49 -6.23 -6.65
C PRO A 57 -2.84 -4.95 -5.86
N ILE A 58 -2.55 -4.89 -4.56
CA ILE A 58 -2.79 -3.70 -3.74
C ILE A 58 -2.01 -2.49 -4.28
N LEU A 59 -0.72 -2.67 -4.53
CA LEU A 59 0.17 -1.60 -4.99
C LEU A 59 -0.16 -1.14 -6.41
N ASP A 60 -0.45 -2.09 -7.30
CA ASP A 60 -0.78 -1.80 -8.70
C ASP A 60 -2.14 -1.05 -8.79
N THR A 61 -3.13 -1.40 -7.94
CA THR A 61 -4.38 -0.65 -7.84
C THR A 61 -4.17 0.75 -7.26
N LEU A 62 -3.40 0.85 -6.17
CA LEU A 62 -3.11 2.12 -5.50
C LEU A 62 -2.43 3.12 -6.44
N GLN A 63 -1.48 2.66 -7.26
CA GLN A 63 -0.70 3.48 -8.18
C GLN A 63 -1.56 4.31 -9.16
N ILE A 64 -2.72 3.77 -9.57
CA ILE A 64 -3.60 4.43 -10.54
C ILE A 64 -4.84 5.04 -9.91
N ASN A 65 -5.06 4.84 -8.61
CA ASN A 65 -6.28 5.28 -7.96
C ASN A 65 -6.37 6.80 -7.86
N LYS A 66 -7.59 7.32 -8.02
CA LYS A 66 -7.95 8.73 -8.02
C LYS A 66 -9.14 9.08 -7.11
N SER A 67 -9.68 8.09 -6.38
CA SER A 67 -10.90 8.25 -5.58
C SER A 67 -10.66 8.13 -4.07
N LEU A 68 -9.56 7.52 -3.64
CA LEU A 68 -9.20 7.45 -2.22
C LEU A 68 -8.84 8.84 -1.68
N GLN A 69 -9.42 9.17 -0.54
CA GLN A 69 -9.18 10.39 0.21
C GLN A 69 -8.12 10.21 1.29
N PHE A 70 -8.04 9.01 1.87
CA PHE A 70 -7.11 8.67 2.94
C PHE A 70 -6.48 7.31 2.70
N VAL A 71 -5.16 7.22 2.85
CA VAL A 71 -4.41 5.96 2.77
C VAL A 71 -3.56 5.78 4.01
N ALA A 72 -3.86 4.77 4.82
CA ALA A 72 -3.06 4.38 5.97
C ALA A 72 -2.52 2.95 5.82
N ILE A 73 -1.21 2.82 6.04
CA ILE A 73 -0.51 1.53 6.02
C ILE A 73 0.37 1.45 7.26
N ARG A 74 0.05 0.48 8.12
CA ARG A 74 0.68 0.36 9.44
C ARG A 74 1.32 -1.01 9.64
N SER A 75 2.43 -1.04 10.34
CA SER A 75 3.09 -2.25 10.82
C SER A 75 3.34 -2.11 12.32
N ASN A 76 2.82 -3.05 13.10
CA ASN A 76 3.00 -3.14 14.54
C ASN A 76 4.01 -4.26 14.90
N PHE A 77 4.79 -4.70 13.91
CA PHE A 77 5.78 -5.76 14.12
C PHE A 77 6.92 -5.27 15.01
N VAL A 78 7.04 -5.92 16.17
CA VAL A 78 8.19 -5.79 17.06
C VAL A 78 9.14 -6.93 16.75
N ALA A 79 10.36 -6.60 16.33
CA ALA A 79 11.39 -7.61 16.12
C ALA A 79 11.73 -8.26 17.48
N PRO A 80 11.89 -9.59 17.54
CA PRO A 80 12.36 -10.24 18.76
C PRO A 80 13.71 -9.62 19.16
N VAL A 81 13.81 -9.14 20.40
CA VAL A 81 15.08 -8.66 20.97
C VAL A 81 15.94 -9.89 21.23
N GLU A 82 17.19 -9.88 20.80
CA GLU A 82 18.13 -11.02 20.89
C GLU A 82 18.64 -11.29 22.32
N ASP A 83 17.90 -10.91 23.36
CA ASP A 83 18.26 -11.16 24.76
C ASP A 83 17.51 -12.36 25.34
N GLN A 84 18.28 -13.43 25.53
CA GLN A 84 18.24 -14.46 26.57
C GLN A 84 16.90 -15.08 27.00
N ASP A 85 16.85 -16.41 26.85
CA ASP A 85 16.19 -17.36 27.77
C ASP A 85 14.70 -17.19 28.11
N VAL A 86 13.86 -16.99 27.10
CA VAL A 86 12.43 -17.29 27.25
C VAL A 86 12.03 -18.42 26.31
N LYS A 87 12.08 -19.65 26.85
CA LYS A 87 11.41 -20.86 26.34
C LYS A 87 9.88 -20.68 26.38
N SER A 88 9.37 -19.67 25.70
CA SER A 88 7.96 -19.50 25.43
C SER A 88 7.75 -19.71 23.94
N SER A 89 6.75 -20.52 23.60
CA SER A 89 6.31 -20.91 22.26
C SER A 89 5.79 -19.73 21.42
N VAL A 90 6.53 -18.62 21.38
CA VAL A 90 6.33 -17.53 20.44
C VAL A 90 6.74 -18.09 19.09
N LYS A 91 5.73 -18.61 18.36
CA LYS A 91 5.81 -18.99 16.95
C LYS A 91 6.83 -18.06 16.28
N LYS A 92 7.97 -18.59 15.83
CA LYS A 92 9.04 -17.85 15.13
C LYS A 92 8.36 -16.84 14.21
N GLN A 93 8.26 -15.58 14.65
CA GLN A 93 7.37 -14.63 14.00
C GLN A 93 8.05 -14.31 12.68
N LYS A 94 7.51 -14.86 11.59
CA LYS A 94 8.06 -14.64 10.27
C LYS A 94 8.00 -13.15 9.99
N THR A 95 9.16 -12.55 9.71
CA THR A 95 9.26 -11.12 9.39
C THR A 95 8.22 -10.77 8.33
N PRO A 96 7.32 -9.82 8.61
CA PRO A 96 6.29 -9.44 7.65
C PRO A 96 6.85 -8.98 6.33
N ALA A 97 6.12 -9.27 5.26
CA ALA A 97 6.52 -8.93 3.90
C ALA A 97 6.73 -7.41 3.74
N ILE A 98 5.90 -6.61 4.44
CA ILE A 98 5.98 -5.14 4.43
C ILE A 98 7.30 -4.58 4.96
N ARG A 99 8.13 -5.37 5.66
CA ARG A 99 9.47 -4.96 6.10
C ARG A 99 10.57 -5.19 5.06
N SER A 100 10.25 -5.91 3.98
CA SER A 100 11.17 -6.11 2.86
C SER A 100 11.49 -4.79 2.17
N ARG A 101 12.76 -4.60 1.79
CA ARG A 101 13.21 -3.40 1.04
C ARG A 101 12.44 -3.21 -0.26
N GLU A 102 12.08 -4.32 -0.90
CA GLU A 102 11.37 -4.27 -2.17
C GLU A 102 9.92 -3.81 -1.99
N ILE A 103 9.23 -4.33 -0.98
CA ILE A 103 7.83 -3.98 -0.74
C ILE A 103 7.71 -2.54 -0.24
N THR A 104 8.58 -2.08 0.68
CA THR A 104 8.58 -0.67 1.11
C THR A 104 8.81 0.28 -0.06
N TYR A 105 9.77 -0.03 -0.94
CA TYR A 105 10.05 0.82 -2.08
C TYR A 105 8.91 0.86 -3.10
N ARG A 106 8.36 -0.31 -3.45
CA ARG A 106 7.21 -0.38 -4.38
C ARG A 106 5.99 0.33 -3.79
N LEU A 107 5.79 0.25 -2.49
CA LEU A 107 4.74 0.99 -1.80
C LEU A 107 4.93 2.50 -1.96
N CYS A 108 6.12 3.01 -1.64
CA CYS A 108 6.43 4.43 -1.78
C CYS A 108 6.28 4.93 -3.22
N LYS A 109 6.62 4.08 -4.20
CA LYS A 109 6.37 4.36 -5.63
C LYS A 109 4.90 4.39 -6.00
N ALA A 110 4.10 3.45 -5.52
CA ALA A 110 2.65 3.46 -5.76
C ALA A 110 2.00 4.71 -5.15
N LEU A 111 2.41 5.09 -3.93
CA LEU A 111 1.95 6.31 -3.26
C LEU A 111 2.38 7.57 -4.02
N GLN A 112 3.62 7.65 -4.51
CA GLN A 112 4.08 8.76 -5.35
C GLN A 112 3.16 8.99 -6.56
N GLU A 113 2.80 7.91 -7.25
CA GLU A 113 1.95 7.97 -8.43
C GLU A 113 0.50 8.31 -8.07
N CYS A 114 0.00 7.78 -6.95
CA CYS A 114 -1.32 8.13 -6.44
C CYS A 114 -1.39 9.60 -6.03
N LEU A 115 -0.43 10.10 -5.25
CA LEU A 115 -0.33 11.50 -4.82
C LEU A 115 -0.20 12.47 -5.99
N SER A 116 0.51 12.09 -7.07
CA SER A 116 0.68 12.97 -8.23
C SER A 116 -0.53 13.01 -9.17
N LYS A 117 -1.40 11.98 -9.14
CA LYS A 117 -2.50 11.82 -10.10
C LYS A 117 -3.89 11.88 -9.50
N SER A 118 -4.02 11.64 -8.19
CA SER A 118 -5.29 11.64 -7.47
C SER A 118 -5.63 13.05 -7.01
N PRO A 119 -6.73 13.65 -7.49
CA PRO A 119 -7.20 14.93 -6.97
C PRO A 119 -7.92 14.79 -5.62
N ALA A 120 -8.31 13.56 -5.22
CA ALA A 120 -9.09 13.31 -4.01
C ALA A 120 -8.24 13.04 -2.78
N LEU A 121 -6.98 12.63 -2.95
CA LEU A 121 -6.12 12.17 -1.86
C LEU A 121 -5.68 13.35 -0.98
N THR A 122 -6.13 13.36 0.26
CA THR A 122 -5.87 14.45 1.22
C THR A 122 -4.79 14.10 2.24
N CYS A 123 -4.65 12.81 2.57
CA CYS A 123 -3.75 12.37 3.63
C CYS A 123 -3.22 10.95 3.38
N VAL A 124 -1.95 10.77 3.72
CA VAL A 124 -1.24 9.49 3.69
C VAL A 124 -0.55 9.29 5.05
N GLU A 125 -0.83 8.17 5.70
CA GLU A 125 -0.24 7.78 6.98
C GLU A 125 0.58 6.49 6.82
N LEU A 126 1.86 6.57 7.17
CA LEU A 126 2.78 5.44 7.17
C LEU A 126 3.35 5.26 8.58
N GLN A 127 2.99 4.18 9.26
CA GLN A 127 3.40 3.95 10.66
C GLN A 127 4.14 2.62 10.83
N GLY A 128 5.25 2.65 11.57
CA GLY A 128 6.02 1.46 11.94
C GLY A 128 6.71 0.76 10.76
N LEU A 129 6.80 1.42 9.61
CA LEU A 129 7.46 0.91 8.41
C LEU A 129 8.97 1.24 8.43
N PRO A 130 9.86 0.31 8.03
CA PRO A 130 11.29 0.56 7.94
C PRO A 130 11.64 1.32 6.65
N LEU A 131 11.19 2.57 6.53
CA LEU A 131 11.42 3.43 5.36
C LEU A 131 12.87 3.91 5.32
N ARG A 132 13.51 3.75 4.17
CA ARG A 132 14.89 4.21 3.92
C ARG A 132 14.88 5.54 3.17
N GLN A 133 16.06 6.18 3.06
CA GLN A 133 16.22 7.43 2.31
C GLN A 133 15.65 7.34 0.88
N ARG A 134 15.90 6.23 0.18
CA ARG A 134 15.38 5.99 -1.18
C ARG A 134 13.84 5.96 -1.21
N ASP A 135 13.21 5.39 -0.19
CA ASP A 135 11.76 5.25 -0.08
C ASP A 135 11.13 6.64 0.16
N LEU A 136 11.71 7.42 1.08
CA LEU A 136 11.31 8.80 1.35
C LEU A 136 11.49 9.70 0.13
N ASN A 137 12.62 9.60 -0.58
CA ASN A 137 12.88 10.37 -1.80
C ASN A 137 11.84 10.07 -2.91
N ALA A 138 11.28 8.87 -2.95
CA ALA A 138 10.21 8.54 -3.89
C ALA A 138 8.91 9.30 -3.55
N ILE A 139 8.55 9.44 -2.29
CA ILE A 139 7.30 10.14 -1.90
C ILE A 139 7.48 11.66 -1.89
N VAL A 140 8.58 12.17 -1.33
CA VAL A 140 8.81 13.62 -1.06
C VAL A 140 8.94 14.45 -2.34
N LYS A 141 9.35 13.86 -3.47
CA LYS A 141 9.50 14.62 -4.73
C LYS A 141 8.18 15.25 -5.22
N VAL A 142 7.03 14.78 -4.73
CA VAL A 142 5.70 15.35 -5.03
C VAL A 142 5.41 16.61 -4.19
N SER A 143 6.14 16.85 -3.09
CA SER A 143 5.91 17.98 -2.18
C SER A 143 6.52 19.31 -2.65
N TYR A 144 7.33 19.32 -3.72
CA TYR A 144 7.73 20.56 -4.39
C TYR A 144 6.59 21.06 -5.30
N PHE A 145 5.43 21.32 -4.71
CA PHE A 145 4.51 22.29 -5.28
C PHE A 145 5.16 23.66 -5.07
N PRO A 146 5.32 24.50 -6.12
CA PRO A 146 5.71 25.87 -5.89
C PRO A 146 4.59 26.51 -5.09
N PHE A 147 4.89 26.91 -3.85
CA PHE A 147 4.15 27.98 -3.20
C PHE A 147 4.35 29.22 -4.08
N ASN A 148 3.47 29.41 -5.06
CA ASN A 148 3.26 30.72 -5.65
C ASN A 148 2.37 31.49 -4.66
N VAL A 149 3.03 32.34 -3.87
CA VAL A 149 2.41 33.51 -3.24
C VAL A 149 2.26 34.59 -4.30
#